data_AF-A0A558AKU7-F1
#
_entry.id   AF-A0A558AKU7-F1
#
_cell.length_a   1.000
_cell.length_b   1.000
_cell.length_c   1.000
_cell.angle_alpha   90.00
_cell.angle_beta   90.00
_cell.angle_gamma   90.00
#
_symmetry.space_group_name_H-M   'P 1'
#
loop_
_entity.id
_entity.type
_entity.pdbx_description
1 polymer ?
#
loop_
_entity_poly.entity_id
_entity_poly.type
_entity_poly.pdbx_seq_one_letter_code
_entity_poly.pdbx_strand_id
1 'polypeptide(L)'
;MSAWDLWWWVILPYLALAVFVVGHVWRWRYDQFGWTSRSTQLQERVLLKWGSPLFHYGTFAAIAGHVIGILIPESFTDAIGIPDTAYRWFSSIAGTIAALGVIIGVAMLAYRRTLIPRVRATTSPVDWVALVLLAIVIVLGIIPTMGVNLLGAGYDYRMSVALWFRGLFAGNPDVAAIAHAPLIYQVHATAAWAILGIWPFTRLVHV
;
A
#
# COMPACT_ATOMS: atom_id res chain seq x y z
N MET A 1 2.20 15.71 -22.94
CA MET A 1 2.64 14.58 -22.10
C MET A 1 4.13 14.40 -22.30
N SER A 2 4.92 14.51 -21.23
CA SER A 2 6.38 14.38 -21.31
C SER A 2 6.82 12.91 -21.27
N ALA A 3 8.07 12.63 -21.66
CA ALA A 3 8.66 11.31 -21.48
C ALA A 3 8.70 10.86 -20.00
N TRP A 4 8.85 11.83 -19.08
CA TRP A 4 8.79 11.57 -17.64
C TRP A 4 7.41 11.12 -17.18
N ASP A 5 6.34 11.74 -17.70
CA ASP A 5 4.97 11.36 -17.36
C ASP A 5 4.66 9.93 -17.82
N LEU A 6 5.11 9.58 -19.03
CA LEU A 6 4.99 8.21 -19.55
C LEU A 6 5.74 7.19 -18.70
N TRP A 7 6.96 7.52 -18.26
CA TRP A 7 7.76 6.63 -17.43
C TRP A 7 7.06 6.33 -16.10
N TRP A 8 6.65 7.36 -15.36
CA TRP A 8 6.07 7.18 -14.02
C TRP A 8 4.64 6.66 -14.03
N TRP A 9 3.83 7.09 -14.99
CA TRP A 9 2.37 6.88 -14.95
C TRP A 9 1.88 5.81 -15.90
N VAL A 10 2.75 5.23 -16.73
CA VAL A 10 2.41 4.15 -17.66
C VAL A 10 3.40 3.00 -17.53
N ILE A 11 4.68 3.27 -17.83
CA ILE A 11 5.70 2.22 -17.93
C ILE A 11 5.96 1.56 -16.58
N LEU A 12 6.21 2.35 -15.53
CA LEU A 12 6.47 1.83 -14.19
C LEU A 12 5.31 0.96 -13.66
N PRO A 13 4.02 1.39 -13.72
CA PRO A 13 2.89 0.56 -13.31
C PRO A 13 2.83 -0.78 -14.04
N TYR A 14 2.93 -0.78 -15.38
CA TYR A 14 2.88 -2.03 -16.15
C TYR A 14 4.09 -2.92 -15.91
N LEU A 15 5.28 -2.34 -15.73
CA LEU A 15 6.48 -3.08 -15.35
C LEU A 15 6.33 -3.72 -13.98
N ALA A 16 5.83 -2.97 -12.99
CA ALA A 16 5.58 -3.47 -11.65
C ALA A 16 4.53 -4.60 -11.65
N LEU A 17 3.44 -4.45 -12.42
CA LEU A 17 2.44 -5.50 -12.61
C LEU A 17 3.01 -6.74 -13.29
N ALA A 18 3.80 -6.58 -14.35
CA ALA A 18 4.44 -7.68 -15.04
C ALA A 18 5.40 -8.43 -14.12
N VAL A 19 6.26 -7.71 -13.40
CA VAL A 19 7.18 -8.30 -12.41
C VAL A 19 6.41 -8.99 -11.30
N PHE A 20 5.34 -8.37 -10.77
CA PHE A 20 4.48 -8.95 -9.76
C PHE A 20 3.92 -10.29 -10.25
N VAL A 21 3.21 -10.32 -11.39
CA VAL A 21 2.56 -11.54 -11.89
C VAL A 21 3.60 -12.61 -12.27
N VAL A 22 4.56 -12.28 -13.12
CA VAL A 22 5.56 -13.23 -13.63
C VAL A 22 6.45 -13.74 -12.49
N GLY A 23 6.84 -12.86 -11.57
CA GLY A 23 7.65 -13.22 -10.41
C GLY A 23 6.92 -14.18 -9.47
N HIS A 24 5.62 -14.00 -9.22
CA HIS A 24 4.84 -14.94 -8.43
C HIS A 24 4.70 -16.30 -9.13
N VAL A 25 4.42 -16.30 -10.44
CA VAL A 25 4.33 -17.55 -11.22
C VAL A 25 5.67 -18.29 -11.19
N TRP A 26 6.77 -17.59 -11.43
CA TRP A 26 8.11 -18.18 -11.39
C TRP A 26 8.42 -18.75 -10.00
N ARG A 27 8.20 -17.97 -8.94
CA ARG A 27 8.49 -18.41 -7.57
C ARG A 27 7.63 -19.60 -7.16
N TRP A 28 6.37 -19.61 -7.55
CA TRP A 28 5.49 -20.76 -7.31
C TRP A 28 5.95 -22.02 -8.05
N ARG A 29 6.55 -21.90 -9.23
CA ARG A 29 7.08 -23.04 -10.00
C ARG A 29 8.42 -23.55 -9.48
N TYR A 30 9.31 -22.65 -9.04
CA TYR A 30 10.72 -22.97 -8.82
C TYR A 30 11.20 -22.80 -7.37
N ASP A 31 10.45 -22.12 -6.50
CA ASP A 31 10.81 -21.88 -5.09
C ASP A 31 9.59 -21.98 -4.16
N GLN A 32 8.94 -23.14 -4.17
CA GLN A 32 7.81 -23.43 -3.28
C GLN A 32 8.23 -23.51 -1.81
N PHE A 33 9.44 -24.00 -1.53
CA PHE A 33 9.98 -24.05 -0.16
C PHE A 33 10.23 -22.66 0.43
N GLY A 34 10.60 -21.68 -0.41
CA GLY A 34 10.71 -20.29 -0.01
C GLY A 34 9.38 -19.57 0.14
N TRP A 35 8.25 -20.17 -0.24
CA TRP A 35 6.91 -19.62 -0.10
C TRP A 35 6.37 -19.79 1.33
N THR A 36 6.83 -18.92 2.24
CA THR A 36 6.44 -18.97 3.64
C THR A 36 6.44 -17.58 4.27
N SER A 37 5.61 -17.40 5.30
CA SER A 37 5.59 -16.19 6.12
C SER A 37 6.87 -15.96 6.93
N ARG A 38 7.76 -16.96 7.02
CA ARG A 38 8.99 -16.94 7.84
C ARG A 38 8.70 -16.39 9.23
N SER A 39 7.77 -17.06 9.93
CA SER A 39 7.34 -16.64 11.26
C SER A 39 8.51 -16.66 12.23
N THR A 40 8.62 -15.62 13.04
CA THR A 40 9.63 -15.52 14.10
C THR A 40 9.01 -15.63 15.49
N GLN A 41 7.81 -16.19 15.60
CA GLN A 41 7.04 -16.24 16.85
C GLN A 41 7.73 -17.02 17.97
N LEU A 42 8.49 -18.06 17.63
CA LEU A 42 9.24 -18.85 18.61
C LEU A 42 10.41 -18.06 19.22
N GLN A 43 10.99 -17.13 18.46
CA GLN A 43 12.09 -16.27 18.90
C GLN A 43 11.61 -15.18 19.87
N GLU A 44 10.42 -14.63 19.63
CA GLU A 44 9.77 -13.63 20.48
C GLU A 44 8.27 -13.58 20.19
N ARG A 45 7.42 -13.75 21.21
CA ARG A 45 5.96 -13.87 21.06
C ARG A 45 5.15 -12.69 21.59
N VAL A 46 5.66 -11.96 22.56
CA VAL A 46 4.90 -10.97 23.34
C VAL A 46 4.59 -9.75 22.49
N LEU A 47 5.60 -9.17 21.84
CA LEU A 47 5.39 -8.06 20.92
C LEU A 47 4.69 -8.52 19.65
N LEU A 48 5.02 -9.72 19.15
CA LEU A 48 4.38 -10.27 17.96
C LEU A 48 2.87 -10.46 18.13
N LYS A 49 2.41 -10.92 19.30
CA LYS A 49 0.99 -11.15 19.62
C LYS A 49 0.12 -9.92 19.38
N TRP A 50 0.65 -8.73 19.62
CA TRP A 50 -0.08 -7.47 19.47
C TRP A 50 0.27 -6.76 18.16
N GLY A 51 1.57 -6.67 17.85
CA GLY A 51 2.05 -5.97 16.66
C GLY A 51 1.57 -6.61 15.36
N SER A 52 1.51 -7.96 15.29
CA SER A 52 1.09 -8.65 14.07
C SER A 52 -0.39 -8.43 13.76
N PRO A 53 -1.36 -8.67 14.67
CA PRO A 53 -2.76 -8.39 14.38
C PRO A 53 -3.05 -6.92 14.09
N LEU A 54 -2.48 -5.98 14.87
CA LEU A 54 -2.66 -4.54 14.62
C LEU A 54 -2.20 -4.14 13.22
N PHE A 55 -1.01 -4.60 12.82
CA PHE A 55 -0.47 -4.33 11.49
C PHE A 55 -1.35 -4.94 10.39
N HIS A 56 -1.70 -6.22 10.50
CA HIS A 56 -2.43 -6.90 9.42
C HIS A 56 -3.88 -6.42 9.30
N TYR A 57 -4.61 -6.30 10.42
CA TYR A 57 -5.99 -5.80 10.36
C TYR A 57 -6.04 -4.33 9.92
N GLY A 58 -5.11 -3.49 10.37
CA GLY A 58 -4.97 -2.14 9.86
C GLY A 58 -4.66 -2.12 8.35
N THR A 59 -3.76 -2.99 7.89
CA THR A 59 -3.37 -3.06 6.48
C THR A 59 -4.52 -3.55 5.61
N PHE A 60 -5.25 -4.59 6.03
CA PHE A 60 -6.43 -5.07 5.30
C PHE A 60 -7.56 -4.04 5.26
N ALA A 61 -7.78 -3.32 6.36
CA ALA A 61 -8.73 -2.20 6.38
C ALA A 61 -8.29 -1.08 5.41
N ALA A 62 -6.99 -0.75 5.37
CA ALA A 62 -6.46 0.22 4.42
C ALA A 62 -6.63 -0.26 2.96
N ILE A 63 -6.31 -1.52 2.66
CA ILE A 63 -6.51 -2.11 1.32
C ILE A 63 -7.98 -2.06 0.92
N ALA A 64 -8.89 -2.45 1.81
CA ALA A 64 -10.33 -2.36 1.55
C ALA A 64 -10.77 -0.91 1.29
N GLY A 65 -10.25 0.06 2.05
CA GLY A 65 -10.44 1.48 1.80
C GLY A 65 -9.93 1.93 0.42
N HIS A 66 -8.75 1.45 -0.01
CA HIS A 66 -8.22 1.73 -1.34
C HIS A 66 -9.10 1.12 -2.43
N VAL A 67 -9.61 -0.11 -2.25
CA VAL A 67 -10.55 -0.72 -3.19
C VAL A 67 -11.80 0.15 -3.31
N ILE A 68 -12.40 0.55 -2.18
CA ILE A 68 -13.61 1.39 -2.19
C ILE A 68 -13.33 2.76 -2.81
N GLY A 69 -12.20 3.39 -2.50
CA GLY A 69 -11.95 4.76 -2.96
C GLY A 69 -11.30 4.92 -4.32
N ILE A 70 -10.61 3.89 -4.80
CA ILE A 70 -9.87 3.96 -6.07
C ILE A 70 -10.58 3.14 -7.14
N LEU A 71 -11.11 1.95 -6.82
CA LEU A 71 -11.72 1.08 -7.81
C LEU A 71 -13.22 1.35 -8.01
N ILE A 72 -13.94 1.82 -7.00
CA ILE A 72 -15.36 2.16 -7.14
C ILE A 72 -15.49 3.60 -7.68
N PRO A 73 -16.14 3.79 -8.84
CA PRO A 73 -16.35 5.11 -9.42
C PRO A 73 -17.18 6.02 -8.50
N GLU A 74 -16.92 7.32 -8.59
CA GLU A 74 -17.77 8.37 -7.98
C GLU A 74 -19.21 8.31 -8.45
N SER A 75 -19.41 8.18 -9.76
CA SER A 75 -20.75 8.01 -10.33
C SER A 75 -21.54 6.82 -9.74
N PHE A 76 -20.84 5.78 -9.26
CA PHE A 76 -21.50 4.66 -8.59
C PHE A 76 -21.97 5.03 -7.18
N THR A 77 -21.15 5.71 -6.38
CA THR A 77 -21.56 6.16 -5.04
C THR A 77 -22.70 7.16 -5.11
N ASP A 78 -22.69 8.03 -6.12
CA ASP A 78 -23.74 9.02 -6.34
C ASP A 78 -25.05 8.35 -6.76
N ALA A 79 -24.97 7.34 -7.64
CA ALA A 79 -26.14 6.60 -8.11
C ALA A 79 -26.87 5.85 -6.98
N ILE A 80 -26.14 5.40 -5.95
CA ILE A 80 -26.74 4.76 -4.77
C ILE A 80 -27.04 5.76 -3.65
N GLY A 81 -26.91 7.06 -3.91
CA GLY A 81 -27.32 8.14 -3.02
C GLY A 81 -26.39 8.40 -1.84
N ILE A 82 -25.10 8.06 -1.95
CA ILE A 82 -24.10 8.43 -0.93
C ILE A 82 -23.59 9.84 -1.25
N PRO A 83 -23.85 10.85 -0.40
CA PRO A 83 -23.32 12.19 -0.62
C PRO A 83 -21.80 12.24 -0.47
N ASP A 84 -21.12 13.08 -1.26
CA ASP A 84 -19.66 13.25 -1.21
C ASP A 84 -19.15 13.59 0.18
N THR A 85 -19.90 14.42 0.92
CA THR A 85 -19.55 14.78 2.30
C THR A 85 -19.56 13.57 3.22
N ALA A 86 -20.54 12.67 3.07
CA ALA A 86 -20.64 11.44 3.85
C ALA A 86 -19.50 10.48 3.46
N TYR A 87 -19.23 10.31 2.17
CA TYR A 87 -18.12 9.52 1.68
C TYR A 87 -16.78 10.04 2.22
N ARG A 88 -16.55 11.36 2.15
CA ARG A 88 -15.33 12.00 2.65
C ARG A 88 -15.11 11.74 4.14
N TRP A 89 -16.14 11.93 4.96
CA TRP A 89 -16.04 11.67 6.40
C TRP A 89 -15.80 10.21 6.71
N PHE A 90 -16.53 9.31 6.05
CA PHE A 90 -16.33 7.87 6.19
C PHE A 90 -14.91 7.46 5.81
N SER A 91 -14.45 7.86 4.63
CA SER A 91 -13.11 7.55 4.12
C SER A 91 -12.01 8.11 5.03
N SER A 92 -12.14 9.34 5.51
CA SER A 92 -11.14 9.97 6.39
C SER A 92 -11.09 9.29 7.77
N ILE A 93 -12.24 9.00 8.39
CA ILE A 93 -12.29 8.38 9.72
C ILE A 93 -11.83 6.92 9.66
N ALA A 94 -12.41 6.12 8.76
CA ALA A 94 -12.04 4.72 8.61
C ALA A 94 -10.57 4.56 8.20
N GLY A 95 -10.10 5.40 7.26
CA GLY A 95 -8.71 5.45 6.86
C GLY A 95 -7.77 5.82 8.00
N THR A 96 -8.16 6.77 8.86
CA THR A 96 -7.36 7.17 10.04
C THR A 96 -7.27 6.05 11.07
N ILE A 97 -8.37 5.35 11.35
CA ILE A 97 -8.36 4.19 12.27
C ILE A 97 -7.45 3.09 11.74
N ALA A 98 -7.56 2.77 10.44
CA ALA A 98 -6.68 1.81 9.78
C ALA A 98 -5.21 2.25 9.87
N ALA A 99 -4.92 3.51 9.55
CA ALA A 99 -3.58 4.09 9.62
C ALA A 99 -2.97 3.98 11.02
N LEU A 100 -3.72 4.30 12.08
CA LEU A 100 -3.25 4.14 13.46
C LEU A 100 -2.88 2.69 13.78
N GLY A 101 -3.72 1.73 13.37
CA GLY A 101 -3.43 0.30 13.53
C GLY A 101 -2.14 -0.12 12.80
N VAL A 102 -1.97 0.33 11.56
CA VAL A 102 -0.77 0.07 10.75
C VAL A 102 0.49 0.70 11.37
N ILE A 103 0.43 1.96 11.81
CA ILE A 103 1.57 2.67 12.41
C ILE A 103 2.01 1.97 13.70
N ILE A 104 1.06 1.70 14.60
CA ILE A 104 1.37 1.07 15.88
C ILE A 104 1.91 -0.34 15.63
N GLY A 105 1.26 -1.10 14.76
CA GLY A 105 1.70 -2.44 14.39
C GLY A 105 3.11 -2.47 13.79
N VAL A 106 3.38 -1.63 12.78
CA VAL A 106 4.70 -1.59 12.12
C VAL A 106 5.78 -1.09 13.06
N ALA A 107 5.50 -0.11 13.92
CA ALA A 107 6.45 0.39 14.90
C ALA A 107 6.83 -0.70 15.91
N MET A 108 5.84 -1.45 16.43
CA MET A 108 6.09 -2.59 17.32
C MET A 108 6.92 -3.68 16.64
N LEU A 109 6.58 -4.03 15.39
CA LEU A 109 7.28 -5.07 14.64
C LEU A 109 8.69 -4.64 14.22
N ALA A 110 8.89 -3.37 13.86
CA ALA A 110 10.19 -2.80 13.55
C ALA A 110 11.08 -2.79 14.80
N TYR A 111 10.58 -2.27 15.92
CA TYR A 111 11.25 -2.31 17.22
C TYR A 111 11.66 -3.73 17.61
N ARG A 112 10.73 -4.68 17.47
CA ARG A 112 10.98 -6.10 17.74
C ARG A 112 12.11 -6.65 16.86
N ARG A 113 12.14 -6.28 15.58
CA ARG A 113 13.13 -6.80 14.62
C ARG A 113 14.51 -6.15 14.78
N THR A 114 14.57 -4.89 15.24
CA THR A 114 15.83 -4.16 15.46
C THR A 114 16.49 -4.51 16.79
N LEU A 115 15.70 -4.66 17.86
CA LEU A 115 16.24 -4.74 19.22
C LEU A 115 16.26 -6.14 19.83
N ILE A 116 15.43 -7.07 19.38
CA ILE A 116 15.42 -8.43 19.95
C ILE A 116 16.50 -9.29 19.28
N PRO A 117 17.58 -9.70 19.97
CA PRO A 117 18.73 -10.33 19.32
C PRO A 117 18.40 -11.61 18.55
N ARG A 118 17.49 -12.45 19.09
CA ARG A 118 17.05 -13.70 18.45
C ARG A 118 16.30 -13.47 17.13
N VAL A 119 15.49 -12.41 17.06
CA VAL A 119 14.75 -12.04 15.85
C VAL A 119 15.70 -11.40 14.84
N ARG A 120 16.58 -10.50 15.30
CA ARG A 120 17.56 -9.84 14.43
C ARG A 120 18.53 -10.83 13.79
N ALA A 121 19.02 -11.81 14.55
CA ALA A 121 19.94 -12.85 14.06
C ALA A 121 19.36 -13.74 12.96
N THR A 122 18.02 -13.80 12.83
CA THR A 122 17.32 -14.59 11.81
C THR A 122 16.66 -13.72 10.74
N THR A 123 16.90 -12.40 10.76
CA THR A 123 16.35 -11.46 9.78
C THR A 123 17.29 -11.33 8.59
N SER A 124 16.75 -11.52 7.38
CA SER A 124 17.53 -11.40 6.14
C SER A 124 17.59 -9.95 5.65
N PRO A 125 18.56 -9.57 4.80
CA PRO A 125 18.59 -8.23 4.20
C PRO A 125 17.31 -7.89 3.43
N VAL A 126 16.69 -8.87 2.77
CA VAL A 126 15.43 -8.68 2.02
C VAL A 126 14.26 -8.36 2.96
N ASP A 127 14.25 -8.89 4.19
CA ASP A 127 13.25 -8.52 5.19
C ASP A 127 13.38 -7.05 5.59
N TRP A 128 14.61 -6.51 5.66
CA TRP A 128 14.84 -5.09 5.92
C TRP A 128 14.40 -4.21 4.76
N VAL A 129 14.70 -4.59 3.52
CA VAL A 129 14.23 -3.88 2.32
C VAL A 129 12.71 -3.79 2.32
N ALA A 130 12.02 -4.92 2.54
CA ALA A 130 10.56 -4.94 2.62
C ALA A 130 10.02 -4.07 3.76
N LEU A 131 10.63 -4.13 4.96
CA LEU A 131 10.20 -3.35 6.11
C LEU A 131 10.38 -1.83 5.89
N VAL A 132 11.52 -1.42 5.33
CA VAL A 132 11.80 -0.01 5.03
C VAL A 132 10.84 0.50 3.96
N LEU A 133 10.63 -0.25 2.89
CA LEU A 133 9.71 0.18 1.84
C LEU A 133 8.27 0.23 2.32
N LEU A 134 7.85 -0.72 3.18
CA LEU A 134 6.56 -0.68 3.86
C LEU A 134 6.43 0.57 4.72
N ALA A 135 7.44 0.89 5.55
CA ALA A 135 7.43 2.09 6.37
C ALA A 135 7.30 3.36 5.51
N ILE A 136 8.02 3.44 4.39
CA ILE A 136 7.94 4.55 3.43
C ILE A 136 6.52 4.69 2.88
N VAL A 137 5.93 3.63 2.30
CA VAL A 137 4.59 3.72 1.70
C VAL A 137 3.52 4.04 2.75
N ILE A 138 3.68 3.55 3.98
CA ILE A 138 2.79 3.84 5.11
C ILE A 138 2.84 5.33 5.45
N VAL A 139 4.03 5.89 5.68
CA VAL A 139 4.20 7.33 5.98
C VAL A 139 3.63 8.18 4.85
N LEU A 140 3.92 7.81 3.60
CA LEU A 140 3.40 8.51 2.43
C LEU A 140 1.87 8.42 2.30
N GLY A 141 1.23 7.35 2.78
CA GLY A 141 -0.23 7.18 2.76
C GLY A 141 -0.96 7.88 3.91
N ILE A 142 -0.27 8.05 5.05
CA ILE A 142 -0.80 8.77 6.21
C ILE A 142 -0.95 10.26 5.92
N ILE A 143 0.00 10.86 5.18
CA ILE A 143 -0.02 12.30 4.90
C ILE A 143 -1.31 12.71 4.13
N PRO A 144 -1.71 12.05 3.03
CA PRO A 144 -3.00 12.26 2.38
C PRO A 144 -4.19 12.01 3.32
N THR A 145 -4.18 10.90 4.04
CA THR A 145 -5.32 10.46 4.85
C THR A 145 -5.60 11.41 6.01
N MET A 146 -4.59 11.68 6.83
CA MET A 146 -4.73 12.47 8.05
C MET A 146 -4.43 13.95 7.80
N GLY A 147 -3.34 14.26 7.10
CA GLY A 147 -2.90 15.63 6.87
C GLY A 147 -3.81 16.39 5.90
N VAL A 148 -4.08 15.80 4.73
CA VAL A 148 -4.86 16.47 3.68
C VAL A 148 -6.37 16.30 3.88
N ASN A 149 -6.85 15.07 4.11
CA ASN A 149 -8.27 14.75 4.08
C ASN A 149 -9.00 14.84 5.43
N LEU A 150 -8.32 14.57 6.54
CA LEU A 150 -8.92 14.72 7.88
C LEU A 150 -8.72 16.13 8.45
N LEU A 151 -7.48 16.64 8.44
CA LEU A 151 -7.11 17.91 9.09
C LEU A 151 -7.10 19.10 8.13
N GLY A 152 -6.93 18.86 6.83
CA GLY A 152 -6.83 19.88 5.80
C GLY A 152 -8.14 20.18 5.07
N ALA A 153 -8.03 20.91 3.96
CA ALA A 153 -9.16 21.26 3.10
C ALA A 153 -9.78 20.05 2.36
N GLY A 154 -9.11 18.88 2.39
CA GLY A 154 -9.43 17.74 1.55
C GLY A 154 -8.85 17.86 0.14
N TYR A 155 -8.70 16.73 -0.51
CA TYR A 155 -8.39 16.62 -1.92
C TYR A 155 -9.18 15.47 -2.51
N ASP A 156 -9.89 15.75 -3.60
CA ASP A 156 -10.66 14.73 -4.29
C ASP A 156 -9.76 13.88 -5.19
N TYR A 157 -9.23 12.81 -4.60
CA TYR A 157 -8.39 11.85 -5.30
C TYR A 157 -9.18 10.94 -6.25
N ARG A 158 -10.53 10.94 -6.17
CA ARG A 158 -11.41 10.07 -7.00
C ARG A 158 -11.47 10.58 -8.44
N MET A 159 -11.32 11.89 -8.60
CA MET A 159 -11.27 12.60 -9.87
C MET A 159 -9.84 12.79 -10.43
N SER A 160 -8.84 12.14 -9.82
CA SER A 160 -7.46 12.18 -10.31
C SER A 160 -6.81 10.80 -10.26
N VAL A 161 -6.27 10.41 -9.10
CA VAL A 161 -5.54 9.17 -8.86
C VAL A 161 -6.41 7.96 -9.21
N ALA A 162 -7.69 7.97 -8.83
CA ALA A 162 -8.59 6.86 -9.10
C ALA A 162 -8.97 6.73 -10.58
N LEU A 163 -9.13 7.83 -11.31
CA LEU A 163 -9.34 7.79 -12.76
C LEU A 163 -8.14 7.16 -13.46
N TRP A 164 -6.94 7.64 -13.14
CA TRP A 164 -5.69 7.10 -13.67
C TRP A 164 -5.53 5.61 -13.35
N PHE A 165 -5.67 5.24 -12.07
CA PHE A 165 -5.44 3.87 -11.61
C PHE A 165 -6.39 2.88 -12.27
N ARG A 166 -7.70 3.21 -12.37
CA ARG A 166 -8.67 2.36 -13.09
C ARG A 166 -8.35 2.30 -14.58
N GLY A 167 -7.93 3.41 -15.18
CA GLY A 167 -7.54 3.51 -16.58
C GLY A 167 -6.38 2.56 -16.95
N LEU A 168 -5.45 2.29 -16.03
CA LEU A 168 -4.39 1.28 -16.24
C LEU A 168 -4.99 -0.10 -16.55
N PHE A 169 -6.00 -0.54 -15.81
CA PHE A 169 -6.63 -1.84 -16.01
C PHE A 169 -7.60 -1.85 -17.21
N ALA A 170 -8.10 -0.68 -17.61
CA ALA A 170 -8.89 -0.51 -18.82
C ALA A 170 -8.05 -0.34 -20.10
N GLY A 171 -6.72 -0.30 -19.98
CA GLY A 171 -5.80 -0.07 -21.11
C GLY A 171 -5.79 1.36 -21.65
N ASN A 172 -6.40 2.32 -20.94
CA ASN A 172 -6.44 3.73 -21.30
C ASN A 172 -6.22 4.61 -20.05
N PRO A 173 -5.00 4.64 -19.49
CA PRO A 173 -4.70 5.43 -18.29
C PRO A 173 -4.74 6.93 -18.58
N ASP A 174 -5.49 7.67 -17.76
CA ASP A 174 -5.46 9.13 -17.79
C ASP A 174 -4.19 9.64 -17.08
N VAL A 175 -3.13 9.82 -17.86
CA VAL A 175 -1.83 10.31 -17.36
C VAL A 175 -1.93 11.76 -16.86
N ALA A 176 -2.78 12.58 -17.48
CA ALA A 176 -2.95 13.98 -17.06
C ALA A 176 -3.58 14.05 -15.67
N ALA A 177 -4.54 13.17 -15.37
CA ALA A 177 -5.20 13.10 -14.07
C ALA A 177 -4.21 12.90 -12.90
N ILE A 178 -3.28 11.96 -13.00
CA ILE A 178 -2.28 11.72 -11.94
C ILE A 178 -1.14 12.75 -11.95
N ALA A 179 -0.70 13.22 -13.13
CA ALA A 179 0.40 14.18 -13.23
C ALA A 179 0.08 15.54 -12.60
N HIS A 180 -1.21 15.92 -12.53
CA HIS A 180 -1.67 17.14 -11.86
C HIS A 180 -2.14 16.91 -10.42
N ALA A 181 -2.12 15.66 -9.92
CA ALA A 181 -2.42 15.40 -8.53
C ALA A 181 -1.33 16.01 -7.62
N PRO A 182 -1.63 16.40 -6.37
CA PRO A 182 -0.61 16.90 -5.47
C PRO A 182 0.53 15.89 -5.30
N LEU A 183 1.77 16.38 -5.22
CA LEU A 183 2.98 15.56 -5.26
C LEU A 183 2.96 14.38 -4.28
N ILE A 184 2.37 14.55 -3.10
CA ILE A 184 2.27 13.47 -2.11
C ILE A 184 1.49 12.24 -2.63
N TYR A 185 0.43 12.44 -3.41
CA TYR A 185 -0.35 11.36 -4.02
C TYR A 185 0.45 10.64 -5.10
N GLN A 186 1.18 11.43 -5.92
CA GLN A 186 2.09 10.91 -6.94
C GLN A 186 3.18 10.03 -6.31
N VAL A 187 3.86 10.52 -5.28
CA VAL A 187 4.94 9.79 -4.60
C VAL A 187 4.42 8.56 -3.85
N HIS A 188 3.25 8.65 -3.22
CA HIS A 188 2.61 7.49 -2.58
C HIS A 188 2.27 6.39 -3.60
N ALA A 189 1.68 6.76 -4.75
CA ALA A 189 1.38 5.83 -5.83
C ALA A 189 2.64 5.15 -6.38
N THR A 190 3.72 5.91 -6.59
CA THR A 190 5.03 5.37 -7.00
C THR A 190 5.59 4.38 -5.97
N ALA A 191 5.50 4.69 -4.68
CA ALA A 191 5.93 3.77 -3.62
C ALA A 191 5.09 2.48 -3.57
N ALA A 192 3.79 2.56 -3.85
CA ALA A 192 2.93 1.39 -3.97
C ALA A 192 3.38 0.48 -5.13
N TRP A 193 3.70 1.04 -6.31
CA TRP A 193 4.23 0.25 -7.43
C TRP A 193 5.60 -0.37 -7.12
N ALA A 194 6.46 0.33 -6.37
CA ALA A 194 7.72 -0.25 -5.90
C ALA A 194 7.50 -1.46 -4.99
N ILE A 195 6.52 -1.41 -4.08
CA ILE A 195 6.13 -2.55 -3.24
C ILE A 195 5.67 -3.73 -4.10
N LEU A 196 4.80 -3.50 -5.09
CA LEU A 196 4.38 -4.56 -6.02
C LEU A 196 5.57 -5.18 -6.77
N GLY A 197 6.50 -4.36 -7.24
CA GLY A 197 7.68 -4.82 -7.97
C GLY A 197 8.59 -5.73 -7.13
N ILE A 198 8.77 -5.46 -5.83
CA ILE A 198 9.60 -6.31 -4.97
C ILE A 198 8.84 -7.49 -4.33
N TRP A 199 7.51 -7.46 -4.37
CA TRP A 199 6.63 -8.43 -3.72
C TRP A 199 7.04 -9.90 -3.96
N PRO A 200 7.19 -10.37 -5.22
CA PRO A 200 7.50 -11.77 -5.48
C PRO A 200 8.87 -12.21 -4.95
N PHE A 201 9.76 -11.27 -4.62
CA PHE A 201 11.13 -11.56 -4.16
C PHE A 201 11.28 -11.46 -2.63
N THR A 202 10.21 -11.08 -1.92
CA THR A 202 10.27 -10.83 -0.48
C THR A 202 9.37 -11.80 0.28
N ARG A 203 9.27 -11.62 1.60
CA ARG A 203 8.29 -12.36 2.42
C ARG A 203 6.84 -12.03 2.08
N LEU A 204 6.55 -10.97 1.31
CA LEU A 204 5.18 -10.51 1.02
C LEU A 204 4.33 -11.56 0.29
N VAL A 205 4.94 -12.53 -0.39
CA VAL A 205 4.26 -13.67 -1.04
C VAL A 205 3.37 -14.51 -0.12
N HIS A 206 3.47 -14.33 1.20
CA HIS A 206 2.58 -15.01 2.16
C HIS A 206 1.14 -14.49 2.18
N VAL A 207 0.89 -13.32 1.58
CA VAL A 207 -0.44 -12.73 1.37
C VAL A 207 -1.05 -13.35 0.12
#